data_AF-A0A7G9S043-F1
#
_entry.id   AF-A0A7G9S043-F1
#
_cell.length_a   1.000
_cell.length_b   1.000
_cell.length_c   1.000
_cell.angle_alpha   90.00
_cell.angle_beta   90.00
_cell.angle_gamma   90.00
#
_symmetry.space_group_name_H-M   'P 1'
#
loop_
_entity.id
_entity.type
_entity.pdbx_description
1 polymer ?
#
loop_
_entity_poly.entity_id
_entity_poly.type
_entity_poly.pdbx_seq_one_letter_code
_entity_poly.pdbx_strand_id
1 'polypeptide(L)'
;MKISLVEEITGISASTIRYYEQINLVIPIRDENNYRNYSDSNVETLLEIKLLKKLGFPLKVIEKIINKEMSLQQGIDTAIHNLEQQKSDIDDSLQLLNLLKESHHDKKKIDTRIYVGKLFDFKVSNHPFIDFCDSISDLLAKYTFTLRKGFYPEEIISTPRDFTLELLRYAQREEKTLEILNESMHPVIIVNGRQYQAIRTFEKYGIPIVYFKPKSSSDDNTIHQ
;
A
#
# COMPACT_ATOMS: atom_id res chain seq x y z
N MET A 1 -18.88 3.88 -44.28
CA MET A 1 -18.55 2.46 -43.98
C MET A 1 -19.50 1.89 -42.94
N LYS A 2 -19.83 0.60 -43.01
CA LYS A 2 -20.58 -0.11 -41.95
C LYS A 2 -19.66 -0.46 -40.78
N ILE A 3 -20.23 -0.62 -39.58
CA ILE A 3 -19.45 -0.90 -38.36
C ILE A 3 -18.57 -2.15 -38.47
N SER A 4 -19.00 -3.19 -39.19
CA SER A 4 -18.24 -4.43 -39.38
C SER A 4 -16.95 -4.20 -40.17
N LEU A 5 -16.99 -3.34 -41.20
CA LEU A 5 -15.82 -2.96 -41.97
C LEU A 5 -14.88 -2.06 -41.15
N VAL A 6 -15.44 -1.16 -40.34
CA VAL A 6 -14.65 -0.32 -39.42
C VAL A 6 -13.94 -1.19 -38.38
N GLU A 7 -14.61 -2.21 -37.84
CA GLU A 7 -14.01 -3.18 -36.93
C GLU A 7 -12.85 -3.95 -37.58
N GLU A 8 -13.00 -4.38 -38.83
CA GLU A 8 -11.93 -5.04 -39.60
C GLU A 8 -10.73 -4.11 -39.83
N ILE A 9 -10.97 -2.86 -40.26
CA ILE A 9 -9.91 -1.88 -40.56
C ILE A 9 -9.18 -1.46 -39.28
N THR A 10 -9.94 -1.11 -38.25
CA THR A 10 -9.38 -0.53 -37.02
C THR A 10 -8.94 -1.59 -36.02
N GLY A 11 -9.44 -2.83 -36.13
CA GLY A 11 -9.30 -3.88 -35.12
C GLY A 11 -9.94 -3.52 -33.78
N ILE A 12 -10.87 -2.57 -33.74
CA ILE A 12 -11.62 -2.17 -32.55
C ILE A 12 -12.98 -2.84 -32.61
N SER A 13 -13.38 -3.51 -31.52
CA SER A 13 -14.65 -4.23 -31.51
C SER A 13 -15.84 -3.31 -31.76
N ALA A 14 -16.88 -3.81 -32.43
CA ALA A 14 -18.12 -3.07 -32.61
C ALA A 14 -18.73 -2.54 -31.30
N SER A 15 -18.57 -3.28 -30.19
CA SER A 15 -19.00 -2.83 -28.87
C SER A 15 -18.24 -1.60 -28.38
N THR A 16 -16.92 -1.55 -28.61
CA THR A 16 -16.05 -0.43 -28.21
C THR A 16 -16.30 0.79 -29.09
N ILE A 17 -16.52 0.60 -30.40
CA ILE A 17 -16.91 1.68 -31.32
C ILE A 17 -18.22 2.32 -30.86
N ARG A 18 -19.23 1.51 -30.52
CA ARG A 18 -20.51 2.01 -29.98
C ARG A 18 -20.33 2.74 -28.65
N TYR A 19 -19.42 2.27 -27.80
CA TYR A 19 -19.09 2.98 -26.58
C TYR A 19 -18.47 4.36 -26.85
N TYR A 20 -17.53 4.45 -27.80
CA TYR A 20 -16.95 5.73 -28.22
C TYR A 20 -17.98 6.67 -28.86
N GLU A 21 -19.02 6.16 -29.52
CA GLU A 21 -20.19 6.96 -29.92
C GLU A 21 -20.98 7.48 -28.72
N GLN A 22 -21.22 6.65 -27.69
CA GLN A 22 -21.99 7.06 -26.51
C GLN A 22 -21.33 8.22 -25.75
N ILE A 23 -20.00 8.26 -25.76
CA ILE A 23 -19.21 9.34 -25.16
C ILE A 23 -18.80 10.42 -26.18
N ASN A 24 -19.44 10.46 -27.35
CA ASN A 24 -19.26 11.47 -28.41
C ASN A 24 -17.84 11.62 -28.97
N LEU A 25 -16.97 10.61 -28.83
CA LEU A 25 -15.64 10.64 -29.47
C LEU A 25 -15.71 10.38 -30.97
N VAL A 26 -16.74 9.67 -31.42
CA VAL A 26 -16.96 9.35 -32.83
C VAL A 26 -18.44 9.50 -33.14
N ILE A 27 -18.77 10.30 -34.15
CA ILE A 27 -20.16 10.57 -34.52
C ILE A 27 -20.35 10.14 -35.98
N PRO A 28 -20.91 8.95 -36.24
CA PRO A 28 -21.23 8.53 -37.60
C PRO A 28 -22.46 9.26 -38.12
N ILE A 29 -22.50 9.43 -39.44
CA ILE A 29 -23.71 9.92 -40.12
C ILE A 29 -24.69 8.75 -40.25
N ARG A 30 -25.99 9.04 -40.32
CA ARG A 30 -26.99 8.03 -40.68
C ARG A 30 -27.29 8.08 -42.17
N ASP A 31 -27.34 6.92 -42.82
CA ASP A 31 -27.74 6.82 -44.21
C ASP A 31 -29.26 6.98 -44.39
N GLU A 32 -29.72 6.95 -45.64
CA GLU A 32 -31.13 7.03 -46.04
C GLU A 32 -32.02 5.95 -45.41
N ASN A 33 -31.43 4.81 -45.02
CA ASN A 33 -32.11 3.70 -44.36
C ASN A 33 -31.96 3.75 -42.82
N ASN A 34 -31.51 4.89 -42.28
CA ASN A 34 -31.29 5.14 -40.86
C ASN A 34 -30.21 4.23 -40.22
N TYR A 35 -29.35 3.60 -41.01
CA TYR A 35 -28.19 2.83 -40.52
C TYR A 35 -26.98 3.73 -40.29
N ARG A 36 -26.09 3.32 -39.38
CA ARG A 36 -24.84 4.02 -39.10
C ARG A 36 -23.88 3.88 -40.28
N ASN A 37 -23.35 5.02 -40.71
CA ASN A 37 -22.37 5.13 -41.77
C ASN A 37 -21.17 5.96 -41.28
N TYR A 38 -20.06 5.30 -41.00
CA TYR A 38 -18.82 5.93 -40.52
C TYR A 38 -18.03 6.50 -41.71
N SER A 39 -17.58 7.74 -41.60
CA SER A 39 -16.70 8.37 -42.58
C SER A 39 -15.25 7.91 -42.42
N ASP A 40 -14.40 8.23 -43.39
CA ASP A 40 -12.95 8.02 -43.27
C ASP A 40 -12.39 8.79 -42.07
N SER A 41 -12.86 10.02 -41.83
CA SER A 41 -12.49 10.80 -40.65
C SER A 41 -12.87 10.10 -39.34
N ASN A 42 -14.02 9.41 -39.27
CA ASN A 42 -14.34 8.62 -38.08
C ASN A 42 -13.34 7.47 -37.87
N VAL A 43 -12.89 6.83 -38.95
CA VAL A 43 -11.89 5.76 -38.89
C VAL A 43 -10.54 6.32 -38.45
N GLU A 44 -10.12 7.48 -38.95
CA GLU A 44 -8.90 8.16 -38.51
C GLU A 44 -8.94 8.48 -37.01
N THR A 45 -10.05 9.03 -36.50
CA THR A 45 -10.22 9.28 -35.05
C THR A 45 -10.16 7.99 -34.25
N LEU A 46 -10.77 6.90 -34.72
CA LEU A 46 -10.70 5.60 -34.04
C LEU A 46 -9.26 5.05 -33.97
N LEU A 47 -8.49 5.19 -35.05
CA LEU A 47 -7.08 4.80 -35.10
C LEU A 47 -6.23 5.67 -34.16
N GLU A 48 -6.49 6.97 -34.11
CA GLU A 48 -5.84 7.89 -33.16
C GLU A 48 -6.12 7.49 -31.71
N ILE A 49 -7.39 7.25 -31.35
CA ILE A 49 -7.77 6.76 -30.01
C ILE A 49 -7.03 5.46 -29.68
N LYS A 50 -6.98 4.52 -30.63
CA LYS A 50 -6.29 3.23 -30.43
C LYS A 50 -4.79 3.42 -30.17
N LEU A 51 -4.14 4.29 -30.94
CA LEU A 51 -2.73 4.60 -30.76
C LEU A 51 -2.46 5.26 -29.40
N LEU A 52 -3.21 6.32 -29.06
CA LEU A 52 -3.04 7.03 -27.79
C LEU A 52 -3.28 6.11 -26.58
N LYS A 53 -4.30 5.25 -26.62
CA LYS A 53 -4.51 4.24 -25.58
C LYS A 53 -3.33 3.28 -25.46
N LYS A 54 -2.75 2.86 -26.60
CA LYS A 54 -1.58 1.98 -26.61
C LYS A 54 -0.34 2.66 -26.01
N LEU A 55 -0.24 3.98 -26.15
CA LEU A 55 0.80 4.82 -25.56
C LEU A 55 0.55 5.19 -24.09
N GLY A 56 -0.45 4.60 -23.44
CA GLY A 56 -0.69 4.81 -22.01
C GLY A 56 -1.55 6.02 -21.67
N PHE A 57 -2.19 6.66 -22.66
CA PHE A 57 -3.09 7.77 -22.39
C PHE A 57 -4.37 7.27 -21.72
N PRO A 58 -4.77 7.84 -20.57
CA PRO A 58 -6.08 7.57 -20.00
C PRO A 58 -7.18 8.02 -20.96
N LEU A 59 -8.28 7.27 -21.07
CA LEU A 59 -9.38 7.61 -21.99
C LEU A 59 -9.92 9.03 -21.75
N LYS A 60 -9.98 9.48 -20.50
CA LYS A 60 -10.38 10.85 -20.14
C LYS A 60 -9.45 11.93 -20.70
N VAL A 61 -8.16 11.64 -20.84
CA VAL A 61 -7.19 12.56 -21.45
C VAL A 61 -7.40 12.60 -22.96
N ILE A 62 -7.61 11.44 -23.58
CA ILE A 62 -7.92 11.33 -25.02
C ILE A 62 -9.20 12.10 -25.36
N GLU A 63 -10.24 11.98 -24.53
CA GLU A 63 -11.50 12.71 -24.69
C GLU A 63 -11.28 14.23 -24.67
N LYS A 64 -10.50 14.73 -23.72
CA LYS A 64 -10.15 16.17 -23.65
C LYS A 64 -9.36 16.64 -24.87
N ILE A 65 -8.46 15.81 -25.39
CA ILE A 65 -7.68 16.15 -26.60
C ILE A 65 -8.60 16.25 -27.82
N ILE A 66 -9.45 15.23 -28.03
CA ILE A 66 -10.40 15.20 -29.16
C ILE A 66 -11.40 16.36 -29.08
N ASN A 67 -11.89 16.67 -27.88
CA ASN A 67 -12.80 17.79 -27.64
C ASN A 67 -12.10 19.16 -27.60
N LYS A 68 -10.78 19.22 -27.82
CA LYS A 68 -9.95 20.44 -27.81
C LYS A 68 -9.95 21.18 -26.47
N GLU A 69 -10.27 20.49 -25.38
CA GLU A 69 -10.18 20.98 -24.00
C GLU A 69 -8.75 20.88 -23.45
N MET A 70 -7.90 20.08 -24.10
CA MET A 70 -6.50 19.86 -23.76
C MET A 70 -5.65 19.80 -25.03
N SER A 71 -4.44 20.35 -25.00
CA SER A 71 -3.51 20.20 -26.11
C SER A 71 -2.89 18.80 -26.15
N LEU A 72 -2.51 18.34 -27.35
CA LEU A 72 -1.80 17.06 -27.48
C LEU A 72 -0.52 17.03 -26.63
N GLN A 73 0.21 18.15 -26.56
CA GLN A 73 1.43 18.25 -25.76
C GLN A 73 1.16 18.01 -24.27
N GLN A 74 0.13 18.66 -23.71
CA GLN A 74 -0.27 18.43 -22.31
C GLN A 74 -0.66 16.97 -22.06
N GLY A 75 -1.33 16.35 -23.04
CA GLY A 75 -1.64 14.93 -23.00
C GLY A 75 -0.39 14.04 -22.98
N ILE A 76 0.60 14.34 -23.83
CA ILE A 76 1.89 13.63 -23.88
C ILE A 76 2.61 13.75 -22.53
N ASP A 77 2.72 14.95 -21.98
CA ASP A 77 3.39 15.17 -20.70
C ASP A 77 2.69 14.39 -19.57
N THR A 78 1.35 14.37 -19.58
CA THR A 78 0.54 13.58 -18.64
C THR A 78 0.79 12.07 -18.80
N ALA A 79 0.86 11.58 -20.03
CA ALA A 79 1.11 10.16 -20.31
C ALA A 79 2.51 9.73 -19.89
N ILE A 80 3.53 10.54 -20.18
CA ILE A 80 4.92 10.31 -19.73
C ILE A 80 4.96 10.23 -18.21
N HIS A 81 4.41 11.23 -17.52
CA HIS A 81 4.39 11.25 -16.06
C HIS A 81 3.73 9.99 -15.47
N ASN A 82 2.57 9.59 -16.00
CA ASN A 82 1.87 8.39 -15.52
C ASN A 82 2.67 7.10 -15.77
N LEU A 83 3.34 6.98 -16.92
CA LEU A 83 4.17 5.83 -17.24
C LEU A 83 5.43 5.78 -16.36
N GLU A 84 6.03 6.92 -16.06
CA GLU A 84 7.16 7.02 -15.14
C GLU A 84 6.77 6.61 -13.72
N GLN A 85 5.60 7.05 -13.25
CA GLN A 85 5.05 6.60 -11.96
C GLN A 85 4.80 5.09 -11.95
N GLN A 86 4.11 4.55 -12.96
CA GLN A 86 3.89 3.09 -13.06
C GLN A 86 5.19 2.29 -13.10
N LYS A 87 6.22 2.81 -13.78
CA LYS A 87 7.54 2.18 -13.79
C LYS A 87 8.14 2.14 -12.38
N SER A 88 8.07 3.26 -11.65
CA SER A 88 8.51 3.32 -10.25
C SER A 88 7.77 2.29 -9.40
N ASP A 89 6.43 2.26 -9.46
CA ASP A 89 5.60 1.31 -8.68
C ASP A 89 5.98 -0.15 -8.95
N ILE A 90 6.29 -0.48 -10.21
CA ILE A 90 6.73 -1.82 -10.63
C ILE A 90 8.13 -2.11 -10.09
N ASP A 91 9.07 -1.18 -10.22
CA ASP A 91 10.45 -1.34 -9.71
C ASP A 91 10.43 -1.55 -8.18
N ASP A 92 9.61 -0.79 -7.48
CA ASP A 92 9.37 -0.88 -6.04
C ASP A 92 8.79 -2.26 -5.64
N SER A 93 7.77 -2.72 -6.38
CA SER A 93 7.19 -4.05 -6.19
C SER A 93 8.21 -5.16 -6.43
N LEU A 94 9.07 -5.02 -7.45
CA LEU A 94 10.13 -5.99 -7.75
C LEU A 94 11.19 -6.04 -6.65
N GLN A 95 11.64 -4.89 -6.15
CA GLN A 95 12.57 -4.82 -5.01
C GLN A 95 12.01 -5.58 -3.82
N LEU A 96 10.72 -5.37 -3.52
CA LEU A 96 10.04 -6.02 -2.42
C LEU A 96 9.87 -7.53 -2.61
N LEU A 97 9.54 -7.98 -3.82
CA LEU A 97 9.48 -9.40 -4.16
C LEU A 97 10.86 -10.08 -4.03
N ASN A 98 11.94 -9.42 -4.46
CA ASN A 98 13.30 -9.94 -4.29
C ASN A 98 13.68 -10.05 -2.82
N LEU A 99 13.33 -9.04 -2.03
CA LEU A 99 13.55 -9.03 -0.59
C LEU A 99 12.78 -10.14 0.14
N LEU A 100 11.55 -10.42 -0.30
CA LEU A 100 10.76 -11.56 0.16
C LEU A 100 11.42 -12.89 -0.21
N LYS A 101 11.86 -13.02 -1.46
CA LYS A 101 12.57 -14.21 -1.96
C LYS A 101 13.80 -14.55 -1.10
N GLU A 102 14.60 -13.56 -0.73
CA GLU A 102 15.81 -13.76 0.10
C GLU A 102 15.50 -14.10 1.57
N SER A 103 14.36 -13.62 2.11
CA SER A 103 14.00 -13.84 3.52
C SER A 103 13.12 -15.05 3.78
N HIS A 104 12.52 -15.62 2.73
CA HIS A 104 11.62 -16.77 2.80
C HIS A 104 12.15 -17.95 1.99
N HIS A 105 13.35 -18.42 2.30
CA HIS A 105 13.73 -19.79 1.95
C HIS A 105 12.89 -20.75 2.82
N ASP A 106 12.00 -21.52 2.19
CA ASP A 106 11.24 -22.68 2.74
C ASP A 106 10.00 -22.48 3.65
N LYS A 107 9.40 -21.28 3.75
CA LYS A 107 8.16 -21.10 4.54
C LYS A 107 6.89 -21.04 3.69
N LYS A 108 5.90 -21.91 3.99
CA LYS A 108 4.57 -21.98 3.34
C LYS A 108 3.67 -20.75 3.55
N LYS A 109 4.06 -19.78 4.39
CA LYS A 109 3.33 -18.54 4.67
C LYS A 109 4.28 -17.37 4.80
N ILE A 110 3.88 -16.22 4.26
CA ILE A 110 4.56 -14.92 4.43
C ILE A 110 4.30 -14.43 5.86
N ASP A 111 5.34 -13.95 6.54
CA ASP A 111 5.20 -13.27 7.83
C ASP A 111 5.07 -11.77 7.57
N THR A 112 3.85 -11.24 7.64
CA THR A 112 3.56 -9.83 7.34
C THR A 112 4.28 -8.86 8.27
N ARG A 113 4.78 -9.29 9.43
CA ARG A 113 5.54 -8.44 10.35
C ARG A 113 6.95 -8.17 9.85
N ILE A 114 7.60 -9.21 9.29
CA ILE A 114 8.91 -9.08 8.63
C ILE A 114 8.80 -8.13 7.44
N TYR A 115 7.68 -8.17 6.73
CA TYR A 115 7.41 -7.32 5.57
C TYR A 115 7.31 -5.84 5.93
N VAL A 116 6.59 -5.52 7.01
CA VAL A 116 6.38 -4.14 7.46
C VAL A 116 7.66 -3.54 8.03
N GLY A 117 8.40 -4.30 8.84
CA GLY A 117 9.69 -3.83 9.36
C GLY A 117 10.68 -3.46 8.23
N LYS A 118 10.75 -4.27 7.18
CA LYS A 118 11.61 -4.01 6.01
C LYS A 118 11.18 -2.80 5.20
N LEU A 119 9.88 -2.57 5.08
CA LEU A 119 9.33 -1.40 4.40
C LEU A 119 9.61 -0.10 5.14
N PHE A 120 9.73 -0.14 6.48
CA PHE A 120 10.13 1.01 7.30
C PHE A 120 11.61 1.40 7.13
N ASP A 121 12.51 0.42 6.99
CA ASP A 121 13.93 0.70 6.71
C ASP A 121 14.13 1.29 5.32
N PHE A 122 13.24 0.90 4.40
CA PHE A 122 13.12 1.45 3.07
C PHE A 122 12.52 2.86 3.07
N LYS A 123 12.80 3.71 4.09
CA LYS A 123 12.57 5.16 4.05
C LYS A 123 13.35 5.77 2.88
N VAL A 124 12.78 5.56 1.71
CA VAL A 124 13.11 6.11 0.43
C VAL A 124 11.93 7.02 0.13
N SER A 125 12.26 8.30 0.12
CA SER A 125 11.44 9.45 -0.18
C SER A 125 10.32 9.15 -1.19
N ASN A 126 9.08 9.49 -0.83
CA ASN A 126 7.92 9.57 -1.74
C ASN A 126 7.50 8.27 -2.45
N HIS A 127 7.69 7.12 -1.79
CA HIS A 127 7.37 5.81 -2.34
C HIS A 127 5.84 5.50 -2.26
N PRO A 128 5.22 4.86 -3.26
CA PRO A 128 3.77 4.57 -3.35
C PRO A 128 3.24 3.69 -2.22
N PHE A 129 4.14 2.97 -1.56
CA PHE A 129 3.80 2.12 -0.44
C PHE A 129 3.83 2.85 0.91
N ILE A 130 4.17 4.15 1.00
CA ILE A 130 4.13 4.88 2.27
C ILE A 130 2.73 4.81 2.88
N ASP A 131 1.68 5.08 2.09
CA ASP A 131 0.28 4.97 2.56
C ASP A 131 -0.07 3.53 2.98
N PHE A 132 0.50 2.54 2.29
CA PHE A 132 0.34 1.13 2.64
C PHE A 132 1.09 0.77 3.92
N CYS A 133 2.31 1.27 4.12
CA CYS A 133 3.11 1.11 5.32
C CYS A 133 2.42 1.74 6.51
N ASP A 134 1.93 2.97 6.37
CA ASP A 134 1.17 3.67 7.39
C ASP A 134 -0.10 2.91 7.73
N SER A 135 -0.86 2.46 6.72
CA SER A 135 -2.07 1.63 6.90
C SER A 135 -1.79 0.31 7.62
N ILE A 136 -0.73 -0.42 7.25
CA ILE A 136 -0.39 -1.67 7.92
C ILE A 136 0.20 -1.42 9.31
N SER A 137 0.93 -0.34 9.51
CA SER A 137 1.45 0.05 10.82
C SER A 137 0.33 0.41 11.76
N ASP A 138 -0.64 1.16 11.28
CA ASP A 138 -1.91 1.40 11.95
C ASP A 138 -2.64 0.10 12.26
N LEU A 139 -2.70 -0.83 11.31
CA LEU A 139 -3.37 -2.13 11.49
C LEU A 139 -2.65 -3.00 12.52
N LEU A 140 -1.31 -3.01 12.52
CA LEU A 140 -0.49 -3.75 13.50
C LEU A 140 -0.54 -3.09 14.88
N ALA A 141 -0.53 -1.76 14.95
CA ALA A 141 -0.74 -1.01 16.17
C ALA A 141 -2.15 -1.29 16.71
N LYS A 142 -3.19 -1.21 15.88
CA LYS A 142 -4.57 -1.57 16.22
C LYS A 142 -4.68 -3.03 16.64
N TYR A 143 -4.03 -3.97 15.97
CA TYR A 143 -4.05 -5.40 16.34
C TYR A 143 -3.37 -5.64 17.69
N THR A 144 -2.21 -5.03 17.92
CA THR A 144 -1.45 -5.08 19.17
C THR A 144 -2.21 -4.42 20.33
N PHE A 145 -2.87 -3.30 20.04
CA PHE A 145 -3.72 -2.54 20.97
C PHE A 145 -5.03 -3.27 21.30
N THR A 146 -5.67 -3.87 20.29
CA THR A 146 -6.89 -4.69 20.43
C THR A 146 -6.61 -5.93 21.27
N LEU A 147 -5.40 -6.49 21.18
CA LEU A 147 -4.94 -7.57 22.05
C LEU A 147 -4.46 -7.11 23.44
N ARG A 148 -4.40 -5.80 23.73
CA ARG A 148 -4.00 -5.15 25.00
C ARG A 148 -2.71 -5.72 25.62
N LYS A 149 -1.69 -6.02 24.83
CA LYS A 149 -0.46 -6.67 25.31
C LYS A 149 0.83 -5.98 24.84
N GLY A 150 0.88 -4.66 24.71
CA GLY A 150 2.15 -3.98 24.43
C GLY A 150 2.05 -2.53 23.95
N PHE A 151 3.20 -1.97 23.57
CA PHE A 151 3.37 -0.66 22.96
C PHE A 151 4.70 -0.54 22.18
N TYR A 152 4.78 0.45 21.31
CA TYR A 152 6.02 0.91 20.70
C TYR A 152 6.62 2.01 21.59
N PRO A 153 7.87 1.87 22.03
CA PRO A 153 8.58 2.91 22.76
C PRO A 153 8.92 4.08 21.83
N GLU A 154 8.99 5.26 22.42
CA GLU A 154 9.34 6.50 21.71
C GLU A 154 10.86 6.59 21.50
N GLU A 155 11.63 6.02 22.42
CA GLU A 155 13.09 6.02 22.41
C GLU A 155 13.68 4.61 22.37
N ILE A 156 14.94 4.50 21.95
CA ILE A 156 15.68 3.25 22.03
C ILE A 156 15.85 2.89 23.50
N ILE A 157 15.33 1.73 23.88
CA ILE A 157 15.56 1.20 25.21
C ILE A 157 16.90 0.46 25.20
N SER A 158 17.91 0.99 25.89
CA SER A 158 19.25 0.39 25.96
C SER A 158 19.63 0.00 27.39
N THR A 159 19.08 0.69 28.38
CA THR A 159 19.31 0.48 29.81
C THR A 159 18.01 0.11 30.56
N PRO A 160 18.12 -0.47 31.78
CA PRO A 160 16.97 -0.64 32.68
C PRO A 160 16.18 0.65 32.93
N ARG A 161 16.91 1.77 33.00
CA ARG A 161 16.33 3.09 33.23
C ARG A 161 15.49 3.54 32.04
N ASP A 162 15.98 3.37 30.83
CA ASP A 162 15.24 3.69 29.60
C ASP A 162 13.93 2.88 29.57
N PHE A 163 13.99 1.60 29.97
CA PHE A 163 12.81 0.72 29.92
C PHE A 163 11.75 1.20 30.92
N THR A 164 12.19 1.59 32.11
CA THR A 164 11.33 2.16 33.14
C THR A 164 10.67 3.45 32.65
N LEU A 165 11.43 4.35 32.02
CA LEU A 165 10.90 5.60 31.47
C LEU A 165 9.85 5.34 30.38
N GLU A 166 10.10 4.42 29.46
CA GLU A 166 9.15 4.06 28.40
C GLU A 166 7.86 3.43 28.97
N LEU A 167 7.95 2.60 30.01
CA LEU A 167 6.79 2.05 30.71
C LEU A 167 5.94 3.14 31.39
N LEU A 168 6.59 4.14 31.98
CA LEU A 168 5.89 5.27 32.61
C LEU A 168 5.21 6.17 31.57
N ARG A 169 5.88 6.45 30.43
CA ARG A 169 5.27 7.20 29.31
C ARG A 169 4.05 6.46 28.76
N TYR A 170 4.18 5.15 28.58
CA TYR A 170 3.05 4.29 28.21
C TYR A 170 1.89 4.39 29.20
N ALA A 171 2.16 4.29 30.51
CA ALA A 171 1.12 4.39 31.53
C ALA A 171 0.40 5.74 31.52
N GLN A 172 1.15 6.83 31.34
CA GLN A 172 0.63 8.18 31.25
C GLN A 172 -0.25 8.38 30.01
N ARG A 173 0.20 7.93 28.83
CA ARG A 173 -0.55 8.07 27.56
C ARG A 173 -1.87 7.31 27.58
N GLU A 174 -1.86 6.13 28.19
CA GLU A 174 -3.01 5.22 28.20
C GLU A 174 -3.92 5.40 29.43
N GLU A 175 -3.63 6.39 30.29
CA GLU A 175 -4.32 6.63 31.56
C GLU A 175 -4.44 5.35 32.43
N LYS A 176 -3.38 4.54 32.46
CA LYS A 176 -3.33 3.26 33.19
C LYS A 176 -2.63 3.39 34.53
N THR A 177 -3.16 2.71 35.54
CA THR A 177 -2.41 2.43 36.77
C THR A 177 -1.38 1.34 36.47
N LEU A 178 -0.10 1.72 36.50
CA LEU A 178 1.04 0.85 36.28
C LEU A 178 1.99 0.94 37.47
N GLU A 179 2.27 -0.20 38.09
CA GLU A 179 3.30 -0.35 39.12
C GLU A 179 4.49 -1.12 38.53
N ILE A 180 5.71 -0.65 38.79
CA ILE A 180 6.95 -1.31 38.34
C ILE A 180 7.59 -1.96 39.57
N LEU A 181 7.65 -3.30 39.59
CA LEU A 181 8.19 -4.06 40.73
C LEU A 181 9.71 -4.08 40.76
N ASN A 182 10.36 -3.93 39.59
CA ASN A 182 11.81 -3.87 39.49
C ASN A 182 12.28 -3.11 38.23
N GLU A 183 13.29 -2.25 38.39
CA GLU A 183 14.00 -1.63 37.26
C GLU A 183 15.02 -2.65 36.70
N SER A 184 14.74 -3.20 35.52
CA SER A 184 15.61 -4.17 34.83
C SER A 184 15.31 -4.19 33.32
N MET A 185 16.06 -5.00 32.57
CA MET A 185 15.77 -5.26 31.15
C MET A 185 14.61 -6.24 30.93
N HIS A 186 14.09 -6.81 32.01
CA HIS A 186 12.94 -7.71 32.03
C HIS A 186 12.00 -7.33 33.19
N PRO A 187 11.49 -6.09 33.22
CA PRO A 187 10.77 -5.58 34.38
C PRO A 187 9.45 -6.31 34.54
N VAL A 188 9.10 -6.58 35.80
CA VAL A 188 7.81 -7.09 36.19
C VAL A 188 6.94 -5.89 36.56
N ILE A 189 5.76 -5.81 35.95
CA ILE A 189 4.83 -4.71 36.13
C ILE A 189 3.46 -5.23 36.56
N ILE A 190 2.72 -4.42 37.30
CA ILE A 190 1.31 -4.65 37.59
C ILE A 190 0.50 -3.62 36.81
N VAL A 191 -0.38 -4.10 35.93
CA VAL A 191 -1.28 -3.25 35.15
C VAL A 191 -2.70 -3.70 35.47
N ASN A 192 -3.51 -2.78 36.00
CA ASN A 192 -4.90 -3.05 36.42
C ASN A 192 -5.04 -4.27 37.34
N GLY A 193 -4.12 -4.41 38.31
CA GLY A 193 -4.12 -5.49 39.31
C GLY A 193 -3.65 -6.87 38.81
N ARG A 194 -3.14 -6.97 37.58
CA ARG A 194 -2.55 -8.21 37.04
C ARG A 194 -1.06 -8.03 36.78
N GLN A 195 -0.29 -9.06 37.14
CA GLN A 195 1.16 -9.05 36.99
C GLN A 195 1.59 -9.55 35.60
N TYR A 196 2.49 -8.79 34.98
CA TYR A 196 3.07 -9.08 33.67
C TYR A 196 4.59 -8.94 33.73
N GLN A 197 5.28 -9.68 32.86
CA GLN A 197 6.66 -9.38 32.50
C GLN A 197 6.64 -8.57 31.20
N ALA A 198 7.23 -7.37 31.23
CA ALA A 198 7.44 -6.61 30.01
C ALA A 198 8.66 -7.17 29.29
N ILE A 199 8.48 -7.50 28.02
CA ILE A 199 9.52 -8.07 27.19
C ILE A 199 9.74 -7.11 26.04
N ARG A 200 11.00 -6.65 25.92
CA ARG A 200 11.45 -5.92 24.75
C ARG A 200 12.02 -6.90 23.75
N THR A 201 11.44 -6.95 22.56
CA THR A 201 12.05 -7.63 21.42
C THR A 201 12.59 -6.60 20.45
N PHE A 202 13.84 -6.79 20.06
CA PHE A 202 14.38 -6.14 18.89
C PHE A 202 13.98 -6.97 17.68
N GLU A 203 13.24 -6.36 16.76
CA GLU A 203 13.12 -6.97 15.44
C GLU A 203 14.48 -6.92 14.73
N LYS A 204 14.59 -7.66 13.62
CA LYS A 204 15.84 -7.80 12.83
C LYS A 204 16.42 -6.45 12.34
N TYR A 205 15.66 -5.36 12.52
CA TYR A 205 15.92 -3.98 12.10
C TYR A 205 15.99 -2.97 13.25
N GLY A 206 16.04 -3.43 14.49
CA GLY A 206 16.38 -2.60 15.64
C GLY A 206 15.22 -1.80 16.27
N ILE A 207 14.02 -1.80 15.67
CA ILE A 207 12.84 -1.19 16.29
C ILE A 207 12.45 -2.01 17.53
N PRO A 208 12.52 -1.43 18.74
CA PRO A 208 12.13 -2.16 19.93
C PRO A 208 10.60 -2.19 20.02
N ILE A 209 10.04 -3.37 20.30
CA ILE A 209 8.62 -3.52 20.66
C ILE A 209 8.56 -4.03 22.08
N VAL A 210 7.71 -3.42 22.91
CA VAL A 210 7.44 -3.90 24.26
C VAL A 210 6.11 -4.64 24.25
N TYR A 211 6.10 -5.89 24.70
CA TYR A 211 4.86 -6.63 24.94
C TYR A 211 4.78 -7.16 26.37
N PHE A 212 3.55 -7.39 26.84
CA PHE A 212 3.26 -7.84 28.20
C PHE A 212 2.89 -9.33 28.21
N LYS A 213 3.79 -10.15 28.75
CA LYS A 213 3.56 -11.58 28.98
C LYS A 213 2.97 -11.76 30.39
N PRO A 214 1.77 -12.36 30.55
CA PRO A 214 1.23 -12.65 31.88
C PRO A 214 2.19 -13.52 32.68
N LYS A 215 2.46 -13.18 33.95
CA LYS A 215 3.09 -14.12 34.89
C LYS A 215 1.97 -14.99 35.44
N SER A 216 2.01 -16.29 35.16
CA SER A 216 1.11 -17.24 35.82
C SER A 216 1.47 -17.32 37.31
N SER A 217 0.49 -17.46 38.20
CA SER A 217 0.70 -17.58 39.66
C SER A 217 1.39 -18.89 40.08
N SER A 218 2.05 -19.58 39.16
CA SER A 218 2.69 -20.88 39.33
C SER A 218 4.17 -20.92 38.93
N ASP A 219 4.78 -19.79 38.53
CA ASP A 219 6.21 -19.76 38.16
C ASP A 219 7.15 -19.42 39.34
N ASP A 220 6.70 -19.67 40.58
CA ASP A 220 7.44 -19.38 41.83
C ASP A 220 8.17 -20.60 42.42
N ASN A 221 8.42 -21.63 41.63
CA ASN A 221 9.26 -22.76 42.05
C ASN A 221 10.28 -23.12 40.99
N THR A 222 11.44 -22.46 41.00
CA THR A 222 12.75 -23.14 40.97
C THR A 222 13.83 -22.18 41.51
N ILE A 223 13.97 -22.12 42.83
CA ILE A 223 15.28 -21.94 43.48
C ILE A 223 15.69 -23.34 43.96
N HIS A 224 16.99 -23.65 43.81
CA HIS A 224 17.72 -24.88 44.16
C HIS A 224 17.86 -25.91 43.03
N GLN A 225 18.97 -25.88 42.29
CA GLN A 225 20.28 -26.40 42.70
C GLN A 225 21.40 -25.72 41.91
#